data_AF-A0A6A6NZX1-F1
#
_entry.id   AF-A0A6A6NZX1-F1
#
_cell.length_a   1.000
_cell.length_b   1.000
_cell.length_c   1.000
_cell.angle_alpha   90.00
_cell.angle_beta   90.00
_cell.angle_gamma   90.00
#
_symmetry.space_group_name_H-M   'P 1'
#
loop_
_entity.id
_entity.type
_entity.pdbx_description
1 polymer ?
#
loop_
_entity_poly.entity_id
_entity_poly.type
_entity_poly.pdbx_seq_one_letter_code
_entity_poly.pdbx_strand_id
1 'polypeptide(L)'
;LLAESHGDSSSSWSPYIDLLPDRFDTLMYWTPAELDELQASGVKSKIGKLREDQRFMEEIVPVVRRWPEIFGFQGEDDKKVLEAAHRMGTLIMAYAFDVESEGKEVDKDGYMSEEEETEMEKAMVPLADMLNADGHRCNAHLFYTPTHLSMRTLCPVPSGSELLNDYGPLPRADLLRRYGYTSPTYAIHDVAELSHPAILRLA
;
A
#
# COMPACT_ATOMS: atom_id res chain seq x y z
N LEU A 1 7.62 8.38 -8.42
CA LEU A 1 6.72 9.05 -7.45
C LEU A 1 7.36 10.26 -6.78
N LEU A 2 8.45 10.13 -5.99
CA LEU A 2 9.05 11.27 -5.29
C LEU A 2 9.43 12.43 -6.24
N ALA A 3 10.15 12.14 -7.32
CA ALA A 3 10.52 13.13 -8.34
C ALA A 3 9.28 13.74 -9.03
N GLU A 4 8.37 12.89 -9.49
CA GLU A 4 7.13 13.32 -10.16
C GLU A 4 6.18 14.12 -9.25
N SER A 5 6.29 13.98 -7.92
CA SER A 5 5.47 14.71 -6.94
C SER A 5 6.01 16.09 -6.64
N HIS A 6 7.24 16.39 -7.03
CA HIS A 6 7.69 17.77 -7.06
C HIS A 6 6.91 18.45 -8.19
N GLY A 7 6.15 19.49 -7.86
CA GLY A 7 5.14 20.16 -8.70
C GLY A 7 5.68 20.87 -9.94
N ASP A 8 6.63 20.27 -10.64
CA ASP A 8 6.94 20.59 -12.01
C ASP A 8 5.71 20.29 -12.87
N SER A 9 5.07 21.36 -13.32
CA SER A 9 3.95 21.36 -14.27
C SER A 9 4.24 20.63 -15.60
N SER A 10 5.49 20.20 -15.84
CA SER A 10 5.88 19.39 -16.99
C SER A 10 5.56 17.89 -16.84
N SER A 11 5.30 17.39 -15.62
CA SER A 11 4.98 15.97 -15.42
C SER A 11 3.65 15.61 -16.09
N SER A 12 3.69 14.58 -16.93
CA SER A 12 2.46 14.01 -17.54
C SER A 12 1.53 13.38 -16.49
N TRP A 13 2.04 13.08 -15.29
CA TRP A 13 1.29 12.46 -14.21
C TRP A 13 0.81 13.45 -13.15
N SER A 14 1.14 14.75 -13.25
CA SER A 14 0.70 15.76 -12.29
C SER A 14 -0.82 15.72 -12.02
N PRO A 15 -1.72 15.64 -13.03
CA PRO A 15 -3.16 15.55 -12.78
C PRO A 15 -3.60 14.34 -11.94
N TYR A 16 -2.86 13.23 -12.02
CA TYR A 16 -3.12 12.04 -11.22
C TYR A 16 -2.52 12.17 -9.82
N ILE A 17 -1.28 12.65 -9.71
CA ILE A 17 -0.59 12.82 -8.44
C ILE A 17 -1.33 13.82 -7.53
N ASP A 18 -1.94 14.84 -8.10
CA ASP A 18 -2.75 15.84 -7.38
C ASP A 18 -4.03 15.25 -6.76
N LEU A 19 -4.48 14.07 -7.22
CA LEU A 19 -5.61 13.34 -6.64
C LEU A 19 -5.20 12.41 -5.49
N LEU A 20 -3.90 12.11 -5.36
CA LEU A 20 -3.42 11.19 -4.34
C LEU A 20 -3.46 11.84 -2.94
N PRO A 21 -3.81 11.06 -1.90
CA PRO A 21 -3.92 11.59 -0.54
C PRO A 21 -2.59 12.17 -0.01
N ASP A 22 -2.71 13.17 0.86
CA ASP A 22 -1.61 13.78 1.60
C ASP A 22 -1.53 13.28 3.05
N ARG A 23 -2.55 12.53 3.51
CA ARG A 23 -2.70 12.00 4.87
C ARG A 23 -3.16 10.54 4.83
N PHE A 24 -2.73 9.77 5.82
CA PHE A 24 -3.03 8.34 5.94
C PHE A 24 -3.29 7.98 7.39
N ASP A 25 -4.15 6.98 7.58
CA ASP A 25 -4.45 6.39 8.89
C ASP A 25 -3.75 5.03 9.09
N THR A 26 -2.77 4.69 8.24
CA THR A 26 -1.97 3.48 8.38
C THR A 26 -1.15 3.51 9.67
N LEU A 27 -0.88 2.33 10.24
CA LEU A 27 -0.26 2.20 11.56
C LEU A 27 1.11 2.86 11.70
N MET A 28 1.78 3.17 10.59
CA MET A 28 3.06 3.91 10.60
C MET A 28 2.93 5.34 11.14
N TYR A 29 1.74 5.94 11.04
CA TYR A 29 1.47 7.32 11.47
C TYR A 29 0.88 7.41 12.87
N TRP A 30 0.60 6.28 13.50
CA TRP A 30 0.03 6.23 14.85
C TRP A 30 1.09 6.59 15.89
N THR A 31 0.63 7.24 16.96
CA THR A 31 1.47 7.55 18.12
C THR A 31 1.81 6.28 18.90
N PRO A 32 2.89 6.30 19.72
CA PRO A 32 3.23 5.17 20.58
C PRO A 32 2.07 4.71 21.48
N ALA A 33 1.29 5.65 22.02
CA ALA A 33 0.15 5.35 22.88
C ALA A 33 -0.97 4.63 22.11
N GLU A 34 -1.30 5.06 20.89
CA GLU A 34 -2.29 4.39 20.04
C GLU A 34 -1.81 2.99 19.63
N LEU A 35 -0.52 2.83 19.35
CA LEU A 35 0.07 1.52 19.05
C LEU A 35 0.09 0.60 20.28
N ASP A 36 0.09 1.13 21.50
CA ASP A 36 0.04 0.33 22.71
C ASP A 36 -1.30 -0.37 22.91
N GLU A 37 -2.40 0.20 22.44
CA GLU A 37 -3.72 -0.44 22.43
C GLU A 37 -3.77 -1.75 21.59
N LEU A 38 -2.80 -1.93 20.69
CA LEU A 38 -2.65 -3.13 19.84
C LEU A 38 -1.81 -4.25 20.48
N GLN A 39 -1.55 -4.19 21.80
CA GLN A 39 -0.62 -5.09 22.51
C GLN A 39 -0.85 -6.59 22.32
N ALA A 40 -2.09 -7.00 22.01
CA ALA A 40 -2.46 -8.41 21.85
C ALA A 40 -2.41 -8.90 20.39
N SER A 41 -1.98 -8.05 19.46
CA SER A 41 -1.90 -8.39 18.03
C SER A 41 -0.45 -8.52 17.57
N GLY A 42 -0.22 -9.43 16.60
CA GLY A 42 1.08 -9.57 15.93
C GLY A 42 1.42 -8.41 14.99
N VAL A 43 0.48 -7.49 14.74
CA VAL A 43 0.66 -6.42 13.74
C VAL A 43 1.73 -5.41 14.14
N LYS A 44 1.97 -5.19 15.45
CA LYS A 44 2.96 -4.20 15.93
C LYS A 44 4.37 -4.49 15.39
N SER A 45 4.76 -5.77 15.34
CA SER A 45 6.06 -6.17 14.78
C SER A 45 6.16 -6.00 13.27
N LYS A 46 5.02 -5.88 12.56
CA LYS A 46 4.96 -5.73 11.11
C LYS A 46 4.98 -4.28 10.62
N ILE A 47 4.93 -3.28 11.52
CA ILE A 47 4.91 -1.85 11.14
C ILE A 47 6.27 -1.41 10.58
N GLY A 48 7.37 -1.86 11.21
CA GLY A 48 8.72 -1.67 10.69
C GLY A 48 9.25 -0.23 10.63
N LYS A 49 8.55 0.78 11.16
CA LYS A 49 8.89 2.21 10.98
C LYS A 49 10.36 2.55 11.21
N LEU A 50 10.95 2.13 12.33
CA LEU A 50 12.37 2.43 12.62
C LEU A 50 13.34 1.83 11.60
N ARG A 51 13.03 0.63 11.09
CA ARG A 51 13.82 -0.02 10.05
C ARG A 51 13.70 0.75 8.73
N GLU A 52 12.49 1.17 8.37
CA GLU A 52 12.25 1.96 7.16
C GLU A 52 12.85 3.37 7.26
N ASP A 53 12.81 4.00 8.44
CA ASP A 53 13.50 5.27 8.72
C ASP A 53 15.00 5.14 8.40
N GLN A 54 15.65 4.10 8.92
CA GLN A 54 17.06 3.85 8.68
C GLN A 54 17.35 3.60 7.19
N ARG A 55 16.55 2.75 6.53
CA ARG A 55 16.71 2.43 5.11
C ARG A 55 16.58 3.67 4.22
N PHE A 56 15.57 4.51 4.47
CA PHE A 56 15.39 5.74 3.70
C PHE A 56 16.54 6.74 3.93
N MET A 57 17.04 6.84 5.15
CA MET A 57 18.21 7.69 5.45
C MET A 57 19.49 7.20 4.78
N GLU A 58 19.68 5.90 4.65
CA GLU A 58 20.88 5.29 4.06
C GLU A 58 20.83 5.21 2.53
N GLU A 59 19.64 5.04 1.94
CA GLU A 59 19.50 4.75 0.51
C GLU A 59 18.82 5.88 -0.28
N ILE A 60 17.75 6.48 0.24
CA ILE A 60 16.94 7.46 -0.49
C ILE A 60 17.48 8.88 -0.32
N VAL A 61 17.78 9.27 0.92
CA VAL A 61 18.28 10.62 1.22
C VAL A 61 19.54 10.94 0.42
N PRO A 62 20.58 10.07 0.34
CA PRO A 62 21.78 10.37 -0.44
C PRO A 62 21.50 10.59 -1.94
N VAL A 63 20.54 9.86 -2.51
CA VAL A 63 20.12 10.03 -3.91
C VAL A 63 19.44 11.38 -4.11
N VAL A 64 18.52 11.76 -3.22
CA VAL A 64 17.85 13.07 -3.26
C VAL A 64 18.86 14.21 -3.11
N ARG A 65 19.85 14.06 -2.23
CA ARG A 65 20.92 15.05 -2.02
C ARG A 65 21.88 15.17 -3.19
N ARG A 66 22.04 14.12 -3.99
CA ARG A 66 22.84 14.19 -5.21
C ARG A 66 22.15 15.02 -6.30
N TRP A 67 20.82 15.07 -6.34
CA TRP A 67 20.02 15.71 -7.39
C TRP A 67 18.82 16.51 -6.82
N PRO A 68 19.05 17.48 -5.91
CA PRO A 68 17.97 18.13 -5.17
C PRO A 68 16.99 18.91 -6.06
N GLU A 69 17.44 19.38 -7.23
CA GLU A 69 16.62 20.04 -8.25
C GLU A 69 15.59 19.11 -8.90
N ILE A 70 15.93 17.84 -9.10
CA ILE A 70 15.02 16.85 -9.71
C ILE A 70 13.90 16.51 -8.73
N PHE A 71 14.25 16.36 -7.45
CA PHE A 71 13.31 15.92 -6.42
C PHE A 71 12.62 17.08 -5.68
N GLY A 72 13.05 18.32 -5.89
CA GLY A 72 12.42 19.47 -5.25
C GLY A 72 12.80 19.76 -3.81
N PHE A 73 13.95 19.27 -3.35
CA PHE A 73 14.40 19.40 -1.95
C PHE A 73 15.60 20.33 -1.82
N GLN A 74 15.72 21.35 -2.69
CA GLN A 74 16.77 22.36 -2.56
C GLN A 74 16.59 23.17 -1.27
N GLY A 75 17.58 23.13 -0.39
CA GLY A 75 17.56 23.87 0.88
C GLY A 75 16.69 23.24 1.98
N GLU A 76 15.96 22.16 1.70
CA GLU A 76 15.18 21.40 2.68
C GLU A 76 16.07 20.47 3.51
N ASP A 77 15.70 20.19 4.76
CA ASP A 77 16.43 19.28 5.65
C ASP A 77 16.13 17.78 5.37
N ASP A 78 16.94 16.87 5.94
CA ASP A 78 16.77 15.43 5.70
C ASP A 78 15.45 14.89 6.25
N LYS A 79 14.90 15.57 7.27
CA LYS A 79 13.62 15.20 7.87
C LYS A 79 12.48 15.40 6.86
N LYS A 80 12.49 16.47 6.09
CA LYS A 80 11.53 16.73 5.01
C LYS A 80 11.59 15.69 3.90
N VAL A 81 12.80 15.27 3.53
CA VAL A 81 12.99 14.18 2.55
C VAL A 81 12.43 12.87 3.11
N LEU A 82 12.72 12.56 4.37
CA LEU A 82 12.23 11.37 5.05
C LEU A 82 10.69 11.35 5.16
N GLU A 83 10.06 12.47 5.54
CA GLU A 83 8.61 12.62 5.58
C GLU A 83 7.98 12.34 4.20
N ALA A 84 8.57 12.88 3.12
CA ALA A 84 8.10 12.64 1.76
C ALA A 84 8.31 11.19 1.32
N ALA A 85 9.45 10.57 1.68
CA ALA A 85 9.71 9.16 1.39
C ALA A 85 8.69 8.24 2.07
N HIS A 86 8.32 8.50 3.33
CA HIS A 86 7.25 7.78 4.02
C HIS A 86 5.89 7.92 3.34
N ARG A 87 5.55 9.14 2.89
CA ARG A 87 4.33 9.34 2.09
C ARG A 87 4.35 8.49 0.83
N MET A 88 5.45 8.48 0.08
CA MET A 88 5.54 7.67 -1.14
C MET A 88 5.47 6.17 -0.84
N GLY A 89 6.14 5.70 0.22
CA GLY A 89 6.07 4.30 0.65
C GLY A 89 4.65 3.88 1.05
N THR A 90 3.93 4.76 1.74
CA THR A 90 2.53 4.50 2.12
C THR A 90 1.61 4.50 0.91
N LEU A 91 1.79 5.43 -0.03
CA LEU A 91 1.04 5.42 -1.30
C LEU A 91 1.24 4.11 -2.06
N ILE A 92 2.48 3.66 -2.19
CA ILE A 92 2.79 2.39 -2.86
C ILE A 92 2.13 1.22 -2.12
N MET A 93 2.18 1.19 -0.79
CA MET A 93 1.58 0.13 0.01
C MET A 93 0.04 0.07 -0.12
N ALA A 94 -0.62 1.22 -0.17
CA ALA A 94 -2.08 1.32 -0.10
C ALA A 94 -2.76 1.44 -1.48
N TYR A 95 -2.06 1.88 -2.53
CA TYR A 95 -2.67 2.22 -3.83
C TYR A 95 -1.99 1.55 -5.04
N ALA A 96 -0.81 0.95 -4.89
CA ALA A 96 -0.19 0.25 -6.00
C ALA A 96 -0.81 -1.13 -6.22
N PHE A 97 -0.90 -1.53 -7.48
CA PHE A 97 -1.26 -2.87 -7.90
C PHE A 97 0.01 -3.66 -8.20
N ASP A 98 0.00 -4.94 -7.91
CA ASP A 98 0.97 -5.87 -8.47
C ASP A 98 0.69 -6.05 -9.95
N VAL A 99 1.70 -5.84 -10.80
CA VAL A 99 1.57 -6.01 -12.24
C VAL A 99 2.50 -7.14 -12.67
N GLU A 100 1.97 -8.04 -13.49
CA GLU A 100 2.75 -9.12 -14.10
C GLU A 100 3.92 -8.50 -14.90
N SER A 101 5.14 -8.81 -14.49
CA SER A 101 6.32 -8.62 -15.36
C SER A 101 6.21 -9.59 -16.53
N GLU A 102 6.52 -9.16 -17.76
CA GLU A 102 6.50 -10.04 -18.94
C GLU A 102 7.23 -11.37 -18.66
N GLY A 103 6.47 -12.48 -18.57
CA GLY A 103 7.02 -13.84 -18.46
C GLY A 103 6.79 -14.63 -17.17
N LYS A 104 5.96 -14.17 -16.22
CA LYS A 104 5.57 -14.97 -15.03
C LYS A 104 4.05 -15.16 -14.95
N GLU A 105 3.58 -16.40 -15.00
CA GLU A 105 2.17 -16.75 -14.75
C GLU A 105 1.91 -16.73 -13.23
N VAL A 106 0.88 -16.00 -12.80
CA VAL A 106 0.42 -16.00 -11.40
C VAL A 106 -0.78 -16.92 -11.28
N ASP A 107 -0.78 -17.79 -10.27
CA ASP A 107 -1.89 -18.70 -9.98
C ASP A 107 -3.18 -17.92 -9.66
N LYS A 108 -4.30 -18.41 -10.21
CA LYS A 108 -5.62 -17.76 -10.26
C LYS A 108 -6.31 -17.47 -8.92
N ASP A 109 -5.69 -17.84 -7.80
CA ASP A 109 -6.36 -17.88 -6.50
C ASP A 109 -5.93 -16.74 -5.56
N GLY A 110 -5.07 -15.81 -6.01
CA GLY A 110 -4.83 -14.52 -5.34
C GLY A 110 -4.21 -14.59 -3.94
N TYR A 111 -3.85 -15.77 -3.45
CA TYR A 111 -3.06 -15.96 -2.24
C TYR A 111 -1.59 -16.04 -2.62
N MET A 112 -0.89 -14.92 -2.40
CA MET A 112 0.56 -14.84 -2.56
C MET A 112 1.19 -14.77 -1.17
N SER A 113 2.23 -15.57 -0.93
CA SER A 113 3.04 -15.42 0.27
C SER A 113 3.77 -14.06 0.26
N GLU A 114 4.17 -13.54 1.43
CA GLU A 114 4.95 -12.29 1.52
C GLU A 114 6.25 -12.34 0.67
N GLU A 115 6.79 -13.55 0.42
CA GLU A 115 7.97 -13.78 -0.42
C GLU A 115 7.65 -13.72 -1.93
N GLU A 116 6.46 -14.14 -2.35
CA GLU A 116 6.00 -14.04 -3.74
C GLU A 116 5.54 -12.61 -4.10
N GLU A 117 5.04 -11.83 -3.12
CA GLU A 117 4.78 -10.39 -3.25
C GLU A 117 6.05 -9.61 -3.65
N THR A 118 7.25 -10.08 -3.26
CA THR A 118 8.53 -9.45 -3.62
C THR A 118 8.96 -9.68 -5.08
N GLU A 119 8.31 -10.59 -5.82
CA GLU A 119 8.70 -10.91 -7.19
C GLU A 119 7.92 -10.14 -8.27
N MET A 120 6.83 -9.45 -7.92
CA MET A 120 6.01 -8.68 -8.84
C MET A 120 6.38 -7.19 -8.82
N GLU A 121 6.21 -6.52 -9.97
CA GLU A 121 6.43 -5.09 -10.06
C GLU A 121 5.20 -4.34 -9.54
N LYS A 122 5.40 -3.41 -8.60
CA LYS A 122 4.33 -2.52 -8.12
C LYS A 122 4.15 -1.37 -9.10
N ALA A 123 2.91 -1.16 -9.56
CA ALA A 123 2.56 -0.01 -10.40
C ALA A 123 1.38 0.77 -9.80
N MET A 124 1.47 2.09 -9.90
CA MET A 124 0.32 2.96 -9.66
C MET A 124 -0.61 2.91 -10.87
N VAL A 125 -1.89 2.61 -10.66
CA VAL A 125 -2.87 2.48 -11.75
C VAL A 125 -3.94 3.56 -11.59
N PRO A 126 -3.78 4.72 -12.27
CA PRO A 126 -4.71 5.84 -12.14
C PRO A 126 -6.15 5.41 -12.41
N LEU A 127 -7.09 5.98 -11.65
CA LEU A 127 -8.53 5.68 -11.63
C LEU A 127 -8.90 4.32 -11.04
N ALA A 128 -8.12 3.27 -11.26
CA ALA A 128 -8.37 1.96 -10.65
C ALA A 128 -8.16 2.01 -9.12
N ASP A 129 -7.13 2.73 -8.70
CA ASP A 129 -6.75 2.97 -7.31
C ASP A 129 -7.70 3.91 -6.55
N MET A 130 -8.65 4.55 -7.24
CA MET A 130 -9.68 5.38 -6.62
C MET A 130 -10.86 4.56 -6.09
N LEU A 131 -10.99 3.28 -6.48
CA LEU A 131 -12.06 2.43 -5.99
C LEU A 131 -11.73 1.96 -4.57
N ASN A 132 -12.62 2.27 -3.64
CA ASN A 132 -12.62 1.66 -2.31
C ASN A 132 -12.80 0.14 -2.42
N ALA A 133 -12.44 -0.59 -1.37
CA ALA A 133 -12.64 -2.03 -1.32
C ALA A 133 -13.63 -2.47 -0.25
N ASP A 134 -14.28 -3.60 -0.52
CA ASP A 134 -15.16 -4.28 0.43
C ASP A 134 -15.05 -5.80 0.23
N GLY A 135 -14.69 -6.53 1.28
CA GLY A 135 -14.43 -7.97 1.23
C GLY A 135 -15.65 -8.85 0.93
N HIS A 136 -16.87 -8.29 0.89
CA HIS A 136 -18.09 -9.03 0.51
C HIS A 136 -18.89 -8.33 -0.58
N ARG A 137 -18.84 -7.00 -0.66
CA ARG A 137 -19.66 -6.21 -1.59
C ARG A 137 -18.90 -5.76 -2.83
N CYS A 138 -17.71 -6.30 -3.07
CA CYS A 138 -16.95 -6.03 -4.29
C CYS A 138 -17.82 -6.30 -5.53
N ASN A 139 -17.87 -5.32 -6.41
CA ASN A 139 -18.70 -5.35 -7.62
C ASN A 139 -17.91 -4.92 -8.85
N ALA A 140 -16.62 -4.60 -8.70
CA ALA A 140 -15.65 -4.35 -9.75
C ALA A 140 -14.32 -5.04 -9.43
N HIS A 141 -13.55 -5.37 -10.46
CA HIS A 141 -12.21 -5.93 -10.32
C HIS A 141 -11.32 -5.53 -11.50
N LEU A 142 -10.01 -5.49 -11.27
CA LEU A 142 -9.01 -5.17 -12.28
C LEU A 142 -8.63 -6.45 -13.05
N PHE A 143 -8.72 -6.39 -14.38
CA PHE A 143 -8.33 -7.49 -15.26
C PHE A 143 -7.12 -7.11 -16.09
N TYR A 144 -6.14 -7.99 -16.14
CA TYR A 144 -4.96 -7.85 -16.98
C TYR A 144 -5.29 -8.26 -18.41
N THR A 145 -4.84 -7.45 -19.36
CA THR A 145 -4.87 -7.80 -20.79
C THR A 145 -3.48 -7.55 -21.36
N PRO A 146 -3.16 -8.13 -22.54
CA PRO A 146 -1.81 -7.98 -23.12
C PRO A 146 -1.39 -6.52 -23.41
N THR A 147 -2.33 -5.57 -23.47
CA THR A 147 -2.03 -4.19 -23.88
C THR A 147 -2.48 -3.13 -22.89
N HIS A 148 -3.35 -3.47 -21.94
CA HIS A 148 -3.90 -2.53 -20.97
C HIS A 148 -4.50 -3.24 -19.76
N LEU A 149 -4.72 -2.49 -18.69
CA LEU A 149 -5.49 -2.94 -17.53
C LEU A 149 -6.95 -2.54 -17.74
N SER A 150 -7.88 -3.42 -17.37
CA SER A 150 -9.32 -3.24 -17.59
C SER A 150 -10.07 -3.43 -16.28
N MET A 151 -10.52 -2.34 -15.66
CA MET A 151 -11.44 -2.39 -14.52
C MET A 151 -12.84 -2.74 -15.03
N ARG A 152 -13.43 -3.84 -14.56
CA ARG A 152 -14.74 -4.33 -15.03
C ARG A 152 -15.66 -4.62 -13.86
N THR A 153 -16.95 -4.40 -14.06
CA THR A 153 -17.97 -4.81 -13.10
C THR A 153 -18.14 -6.33 -13.10
N LEU A 154 -18.26 -6.92 -11.91
CA LEU A 154 -18.51 -8.35 -11.71
C LEU A 154 -20.01 -8.69 -11.81
N CYS A 155 -20.87 -7.70 -11.60
CA CYS A 155 -22.33 -7.82 -11.64
C CYS A 155 -22.98 -6.49 -12.09
N PRO A 156 -24.27 -6.48 -12.46
CA PRO A 156 -24.97 -5.22 -12.76
C PRO A 156 -24.97 -4.27 -11.54
N VAL A 157 -24.50 -3.03 -11.74
CA VAL A 157 -24.43 -2.01 -10.68
C VAL A 157 -25.51 -0.94 -10.89
N PRO A 158 -26.45 -0.75 -9.95
CA PRO A 158 -27.48 0.28 -10.08
C PRO A 158 -26.89 1.69 -10.11
N SER A 159 -27.52 2.60 -10.87
CA SER A 159 -27.12 4.01 -10.92
C SER A 159 -27.11 4.63 -9.51
N GLY A 160 -26.06 5.39 -9.21
CA GLY A 160 -25.84 6.00 -7.88
C GLY A 160 -25.19 5.07 -6.85
N SER A 161 -24.96 3.80 -7.17
CA SER A 161 -24.20 2.89 -6.31
C SER A 161 -22.69 3.11 -6.50
N GLU A 162 -21.94 2.91 -5.42
CA GLU A 162 -20.48 2.94 -5.44
C GLU A 162 -19.91 1.70 -6.14
N LEU A 163 -18.81 1.91 -6.88
CA LEU A 163 -18.00 0.83 -7.43
C LEU A 163 -16.94 0.44 -6.40
N LEU A 164 -16.98 -0.82 -5.98
CA LEU A 164 -16.13 -1.37 -4.94
C LEU A 164 -15.23 -2.44 -5.55
N ASN A 165 -13.93 -2.25 -5.40
CA ASN A 165 -12.91 -3.23 -5.75
C ASN A 165 -12.79 -4.31 -4.65
N ASP A 166 -11.92 -5.28 -4.90
CA ASP A 166 -11.44 -6.24 -3.93
C ASP A 166 -9.92 -6.06 -3.72
N TYR A 167 -9.50 -5.83 -2.47
CA TYR A 167 -8.07 -5.80 -2.08
C TYR A 167 -7.53 -7.18 -1.70
N GLY A 168 -8.35 -8.21 -1.86
CA GLY A 168 -8.00 -9.59 -1.59
C GLY A 168 -8.37 -10.03 -0.17
N PRO A 169 -8.13 -11.31 0.15
CA PRO A 169 -8.56 -11.95 1.39
C PRO A 169 -7.66 -11.57 2.57
N LEU A 170 -7.70 -10.31 2.98
CA LEU A 170 -6.82 -9.76 4.01
C LEU A 170 -7.44 -9.84 5.42
N PRO A 171 -6.68 -10.32 6.43
CA PRO A 171 -7.07 -10.13 7.83
C PRO A 171 -7.24 -8.64 8.15
N ARG A 172 -8.17 -8.29 9.05
CA ARG A 172 -8.42 -6.87 9.40
C ARG A 172 -7.18 -6.17 9.97
N ALA A 173 -6.28 -6.91 10.60
CA ALA A 173 -5.01 -6.38 11.08
C ALA A 173 -4.12 -5.89 9.93
N ASP A 174 -4.04 -6.65 8.84
CA ASP A 174 -3.29 -6.25 7.64
C ASP A 174 -4.01 -5.18 6.84
N LEU A 175 -5.35 -5.19 6.82
CA LEU A 175 -6.14 -4.10 6.24
C LEU A 175 -5.84 -2.76 6.91
N LEU A 176 -5.80 -2.73 8.25
CA LEU A 176 -5.45 -1.54 9.01
C LEU A 176 -3.99 -1.13 8.79
N ARG A 177 -3.06 -2.10 8.79
CA ARG A 177 -1.64 -1.84 8.56
C ARG A 177 -1.37 -1.23 7.19
N ARG A 178 -1.96 -1.81 6.14
CA ARG A 178 -1.68 -1.47 4.74
C ARG A 178 -2.53 -0.30 4.22
N TYR A 179 -3.81 -0.23 4.60
CA TYR A 179 -4.78 0.72 4.03
C TYR A 179 -5.38 1.70 5.04
N GLY A 180 -5.10 1.56 6.34
CA GLY A 180 -5.52 2.53 7.35
C GLY A 180 -6.99 2.43 7.78
N TYR A 181 -7.67 1.33 7.49
CA TYR A 181 -9.05 1.12 7.93
C TYR A 181 -9.34 -0.32 8.34
N THR A 182 -10.48 -0.54 8.99
CA THR A 182 -11.01 -1.89 9.24
C THR A 182 -12.46 -1.96 8.79
N SER A 183 -12.91 -3.13 8.35
CA SER A 183 -14.31 -3.40 8.06
C SER A 183 -14.72 -4.77 8.59
N PRO A 184 -15.94 -4.91 9.17
CA PRO A 184 -16.49 -6.21 9.54
C PRO A 184 -16.61 -7.19 8.36
N THR A 185 -16.71 -6.71 7.11
CA THR A 185 -16.82 -7.58 5.94
C THR A 185 -15.58 -8.43 5.68
N TYR A 186 -14.42 -8.01 6.21
CA TYR A 186 -13.16 -8.77 6.15
C TYR A 186 -12.97 -9.77 7.29
N ALA A 187 -13.90 -9.85 8.25
CA ALA A 187 -13.73 -10.70 9.44
C ALA A 187 -13.61 -12.21 9.10
N ILE A 188 -14.11 -12.64 7.95
CA ILE A 188 -13.95 -14.03 7.47
C ILE A 188 -12.49 -14.39 7.17
N HIS A 189 -11.65 -13.40 6.91
CA HIS A 189 -10.22 -13.57 6.62
C HIS A 189 -9.34 -13.34 7.85
N ASP A 190 -9.92 -13.08 9.03
CA ASP A 190 -9.12 -12.88 10.24
C ASP A 190 -8.34 -14.13 10.63
N VAL A 191 -7.10 -13.90 11.03
CA VAL A 191 -6.21 -14.94 11.54
C VAL A 191 -5.69 -14.56 12.93
N ALA A 192 -5.32 -15.58 13.70
CA ALA A 192 -4.57 -15.41 14.94
C ALA A 192 -3.16 -16.01 14.75
N GLU A 193 -2.14 -15.21 15.04
CA GLU A 193 -0.75 -15.63 14.91
C GLU A 193 -0.23 -16.22 16.23
N LEU A 194 0.34 -17.42 16.17
CA LEU A 194 0.99 -18.07 17.31
C LEU A 194 2.48 -18.19 17.02
N SER A 195 3.31 -17.64 17.89
CA SER A 195 4.75 -17.73 17.70
C SER A 195 5.23 -19.17 17.90
N HIS A 196 6.08 -19.65 16.99
CA HIS A 196 6.67 -20.99 17.09
C HIS A 196 7.33 -21.25 18.46
N PRO A 197 8.10 -20.32 19.05
CA PRO A 197 8.64 -20.50 20.40
C PRO A 197 7.57 -20.63 21.50
N ALA A 198 6.42 -19.98 21.37
CA ALA A 198 5.33 -20.12 22.35
C ALA A 198 4.71 -21.52 22.28
N ILE A 199 4.56 -22.08 21.07
CA ILE A 199 4.05 -23.45 20.87
C ILE A 199 4.99 -24.47 21.53
N LEU A 200 6.31 -24.34 21.32
CA LEU A 200 7.31 -25.25 21.91
C LEU A 200 7.35 -25.24 23.44
N ARG A 201 6.91 -24.15 24.10
CA ARG A 201 6.85 -24.07 25.56
C ARG A 201 5.63 -24.75 26.17
N LEU A 202 4.64 -25.11 25.34
CA LEU A 202 3.42 -25.79 25.76
C LEU A 202 3.50 -27.32 25.59
N ALA A 203 4.50 -27.80 24.85
CA ALA A 203 4.80 -29.22 24.62
C ALA A 203 5.78 -29.76 25.67
#